data_AF-A0A818VIL3-F1
#
_entry.id   AF-A0A818VIL3-F1
#
_cell.length_a   1.000
_cell.length_b   1.000
_cell.length_c   1.000
_cell.angle_alpha   90.00
_cell.angle_beta   90.00
_cell.angle_gamma   90.00
#
_symmetry.space_group_name_H-M   'P 1'
#
loop_
_entity.id
_entity.type
_entity.pdbx_description
1 polymer ?
#
loop_
_entity_poly.entity_id
_entity_poly.type
_entity_poly.pdbx_seq_one_letter_code
_entity_poly.pdbx_strand_id
1 'polypeptide(L)'
;MEAKKQIAFVEYFENEWLNSHNTWYENIQHFTPSTNDGLESFNKIIKDENTYRERIPLSRFRIITFETVKQWSSQYKHKLKQYIQTPSITLDIWTKGYQWAKSDKSVISMNHGYTVEYYAPADDEFKISNNDIDTINTMKWNTFDQYRKRAFNVWYIKMQNDPTNWMKG
;
A
#
# COMPACT_ATOMS: atom_id res chain seq x y z
N MET A 1 -7.13 22.92 32.42
CA MET A 1 -6.53 21.59 32.67
C MET A 1 -6.28 20.84 31.35
N GLU A 2 -7.21 20.92 30.38
CA GLU A 2 -7.06 20.44 28.99
C GLU A 2 -5.76 20.91 28.29
N ALA A 3 -5.50 22.22 28.29
CA ALA A 3 -4.39 22.81 27.54
C ALA A 3 -3.01 22.33 28.02
N LYS A 4 -2.85 22.07 29.33
CA LYS A 4 -1.61 21.51 29.88
C LYS A 4 -1.39 20.06 29.43
N LYS A 5 -2.47 19.28 29.25
CA LYS A 5 -2.37 17.90 28.74
C LYS A 5 -2.01 17.88 27.26
N GLN A 6 -2.53 18.83 26.48
CA GLN A 6 -2.18 18.99 25.06
C GLN A 6 -0.70 19.35 24.89
N ILE A 7 -0.19 20.31 25.66
CA ILE A 7 1.23 20.70 25.62
C ILE A 7 2.13 19.52 25.99
N ALA A 8 1.82 18.82 27.09
CA ALA A 8 2.59 17.65 27.51
C ALA A 8 2.58 16.52 26.47
N PHE A 9 1.46 16.31 25.78
CA PHE A 9 1.39 15.35 24.69
C PHE A 9 2.25 15.77 23.50
N VAL A 10 2.20 17.04 23.08
CA VAL A 10 3.01 17.54 21.96
C VAL A 10 4.50 17.42 22.27
N GLU A 11 4.93 17.81 23.47
CA GLU A 11 6.33 17.69 23.91
C GLU A 11 6.79 16.22 23.94
N TYR A 12 5.95 15.33 24.46
CA TYR A 12 6.24 13.90 24.43
C TYR A 12 6.32 13.37 22.99
N PHE A 13 5.36 13.74 22.14
CA PHE A 13 5.28 13.28 20.77
C PHE A 13 6.49 13.73 19.95
N GLU A 14 6.89 14.99 20.10
CA GLU A 14 8.08 15.53 19.45
C GLU A 14 9.36 14.81 19.89
N ASN A 15 9.56 14.64 21.20
CA ASN A 15 10.75 13.96 21.69
C ASN A 15 10.81 12.50 21.25
N GLU A 16 9.71 11.77 21.43
CA GLU A 16 9.71 10.33 21.19
C GLU A 16 9.70 10.00 19.69
N TRP A 17 8.81 10.65 18.94
CA TRP A 17 8.52 10.26 17.56
C TRP A 17 9.24 11.16 16.54
N LEU A 18 9.43 12.46 16.78
CA LEU A 18 10.15 13.30 15.82
C LEU A 18 11.67 13.23 16.00
N ASN A 19 12.16 13.22 17.24
CA ASN A 19 13.59 13.33 17.54
C ASN A 19 14.27 11.96 17.72
N SER A 20 13.70 11.08 18.55
CA SER A 20 14.30 9.77 18.85
C SER A 20 13.96 8.68 17.83
N HIS A 21 12.72 8.64 17.36
CA HIS A 21 12.23 7.62 16.42
C HIS A 21 11.64 8.26 15.15
N ASN A 22 12.45 9.04 14.44
CA ASN A 22 12.07 9.80 13.25
C ASN A 22 11.63 8.94 12.03
N THR A 23 11.37 7.66 12.23
CA THR A 23 10.92 6.69 11.23
C THR A 23 9.41 6.42 11.31
N TRP A 24 8.66 7.20 12.11
CA TRP A 24 7.22 6.99 12.30
C TRP A 24 6.34 7.44 11.13
N TYR A 25 6.88 8.19 10.16
CA TYR A 25 6.11 8.73 9.04
C TYR A 25 6.20 7.83 7.80
N GLU A 26 5.10 7.76 7.03
CA GLU A 26 4.93 6.81 5.93
C GLU A 26 6.01 6.90 4.83
N ASN A 27 6.56 8.09 4.60
CA ASN A 27 7.61 8.30 3.59
C ASN A 27 8.98 7.73 3.98
N ILE A 28 9.20 7.22 5.20
CA ILE A 28 10.48 6.58 5.53
C ILE A 28 10.71 5.29 4.71
N GLN A 29 9.64 4.59 4.38
CA GLN A 29 9.69 3.32 3.66
C GLN A 29 8.89 3.44 2.36
N HIS A 30 9.56 3.98 1.35
CA HIS A 30 8.99 4.09 0.00
C HIS A 30 8.67 2.70 -0.56
N PHE A 31 7.55 2.63 -1.30
CA PHE A 31 7.06 1.42 -1.99
C PHE A 31 6.59 0.27 -1.10
N THR A 32 6.39 0.52 0.20
CA THR A 32 5.64 -0.41 1.04
C THR A 32 4.27 0.15 1.40
N PRO A 33 3.22 -0.68 1.36
CA PRO A 33 1.87 -0.22 1.65
C PRO A 33 1.77 0.17 3.13
N SER A 34 1.38 1.43 3.39
CA SER A 34 1.02 1.90 4.73
C SER A 34 -0.38 1.37 5.08
N THR A 35 -0.44 0.09 5.43
CA THR A 35 -1.69 -0.62 5.71
C THR A 35 -1.55 -1.38 7.02
N ASN A 36 -2.68 -1.54 7.72
CA ASN A 36 -2.73 -2.38 8.91
C ASN A 36 -2.78 -3.87 8.57
N ASP A 37 -2.76 -4.25 7.29
CA ASP A 37 -2.94 -5.62 6.81
C ASP A 37 -1.98 -6.60 7.49
N GLY A 38 -0.72 -6.21 7.72
CA GLY A 38 0.24 -7.04 8.43
C GLY A 38 -0.20 -7.32 9.88
N LEU A 39 -0.60 -6.27 10.61
CA LEU A 39 -1.05 -6.37 11.99
C LEU A 39 -2.39 -7.10 12.10
N GLU A 40 -3.32 -6.85 11.19
CA GLU A 40 -4.61 -7.54 11.11
C GLU A 40 -4.46 -9.02 10.77
N SER A 41 -3.57 -9.35 9.83
CA SER A 41 -3.24 -10.73 9.48
C SER A 41 -2.64 -11.49 10.67
N PHE A 42 -1.71 -10.88 11.40
CA PHE A 42 -1.16 -11.47 12.62
C PHE A 42 -2.23 -11.67 13.70
N ASN A 43 -3.06 -10.67 13.95
CA ASN A 43 -4.17 -10.78 14.88
C ASN A 43 -5.15 -11.89 14.47
N LYS A 44 -5.38 -12.06 13.17
CA LYS A 44 -6.22 -13.12 12.63
C LYS A 44 -5.63 -14.49 12.92
N ILE A 45 -4.33 -14.71 12.72
CA ILE A 45 -3.66 -15.98 13.06
C ILE A 45 -3.82 -16.31 14.54
N ILE A 46 -3.55 -15.35 15.44
CA ILE A 46 -3.72 -15.56 16.89
C ILE A 46 -5.16 -15.96 17.21
N LYS A 47 -6.13 -15.28 16.60
CA LYS A 47 -7.55 -15.50 16.83
C LYS A 47 -8.03 -16.82 16.25
N ASP A 48 -7.72 -17.12 15.01
CA ASP A 48 -8.31 -18.22 14.25
C ASP A 48 -7.55 -19.54 14.46
N GLU A 49 -6.23 -19.49 14.64
CA GLU A 49 -5.37 -20.68 14.73
C GLU A 49 -4.91 -20.99 16.16
N ASN A 50 -4.54 -19.98 16.95
CA ASN A 50 -3.97 -20.22 18.28
C ASN A 50 -5.03 -20.26 19.38
N THR A 51 -6.02 -19.37 19.31
CA THR A 51 -7.04 -19.21 20.36
C THR A 51 -8.44 -19.64 19.95
N TYR A 52 -8.66 -19.90 18.66
CA TYR A 52 -9.97 -20.21 18.07
C TYR A 52 -11.08 -19.22 18.46
N ARG A 53 -10.71 -17.98 18.78
CA ARG A 53 -11.59 -16.90 19.30
C ARG A 53 -12.32 -17.26 20.59
N GLU A 54 -11.83 -18.27 21.32
CA GLU A 54 -12.40 -18.69 22.58
C GLU A 54 -11.79 -17.91 23.76
N ARG A 55 -12.56 -17.82 24.85
CA ARG A 55 -12.02 -17.34 26.14
C ARG A 55 -11.26 -18.49 26.79
N ILE A 56 -9.95 -18.35 26.91
CA ILE A 56 -9.08 -19.43 27.39
C ILE A 56 -8.76 -19.24 28.87
N PRO A 57 -8.86 -20.29 29.70
CA PRO A 57 -8.36 -20.26 31.07
C PRO A 57 -6.87 -19.90 31.12
N LEU A 58 -6.46 -19.12 32.13
CA LEU A 58 -5.11 -18.56 32.21
C LEU A 58 -3.99 -19.62 32.12
N SER A 59 -4.20 -20.79 32.72
CA SER A 59 -3.26 -21.92 32.68
C SER A 59 -3.00 -22.41 31.25
N ARG A 60 -4.07 -22.52 30.44
CA ARG A 60 -3.99 -22.94 29.04
C ARG A 60 -3.51 -21.82 28.13
N PHE A 61 -3.89 -20.57 28.43
CA PHE A 61 -3.39 -19.40 27.70
C PHE A 61 -1.86 -19.33 27.72
N ARG A 62 -1.23 -19.57 28.88
CA ARG A 62 0.22 -19.59 29.01
C ARG A 62 0.88 -20.62 28.09
N ILE A 63 0.31 -21.82 27.97
CA ILE A 63 0.84 -22.87 27.11
C ILE A 63 0.77 -22.43 25.65
N ILE A 64 -0.40 -21.93 25.23
CA ILE A 64 -0.64 -21.47 23.86
C ILE A 64 0.32 -20.33 23.48
N THR A 65 0.55 -19.36 24.36
CA THR A 65 1.47 -18.26 24.06
C THR A 65 2.91 -18.74 23.88
N PHE A 66 3.40 -19.66 24.71
CA PHE A 66 4.74 -20.24 24.54
C PHE A 66 4.87 -21.04 23.25
N GLU A 67 3.88 -21.86 22.91
CA GLU A 67 3.89 -22.64 21.68
C GLU A 67 3.84 -21.75 20.43
N THR A 68 3.00 -20.72 20.46
CA THR A 68 2.87 -19.73 19.37
C THR A 68 4.20 -19.02 19.12
N VAL A 69 4.82 -18.49 20.17
CA VAL A 69 6.13 -17.81 20.06
C VAL A 69 7.19 -18.78 19.56
N LYS A 70 7.25 -20.00 20.11
CA LYS A 70 8.22 -21.03 19.68
C LYS A 70 8.06 -21.36 18.19
N GLN A 71 6.82 -21.53 17.72
CA GLN A 71 6.53 -21.83 16.32
C GLN A 71 6.98 -20.68 15.41
N TRP A 72 6.61 -19.43 15.73
CA TRP A 72 7.04 -18.28 14.96
C TRP A 72 8.56 -18.12 14.97
N SER A 73 9.20 -18.18 16.13
CA SER A 73 10.66 -18.11 16.23
C SER A 73 11.33 -19.17 15.35
N SER A 74 10.78 -20.39 15.30
CA SER A 74 11.30 -21.45 14.43
C SER A 74 11.09 -21.15 12.95
N GLN A 75 9.93 -20.60 12.54
CA GLN A 75 9.67 -20.23 11.15
C GLN A 75 10.64 -19.13 10.68
N TYR A 76 10.85 -18.09 11.48
CA TYR A 76 11.74 -16.97 11.15
C TYR A 76 13.23 -17.35 11.21
N LYS A 77 13.62 -18.37 11.99
CA LYS A 77 15.01 -18.84 12.05
C LYS A 77 15.51 -19.42 10.73
N HIS A 78 14.65 -20.08 9.97
CA HIS A 78 15.06 -20.78 8.74
C HIS A 78 14.77 -19.99 7.46
N LYS A 79 13.75 -19.12 7.47
CA LYS A 79 13.41 -18.28 6.32
C LYS A 79 12.73 -17.01 6.78
N LEU A 80 13.33 -15.85 6.49
CA LEU A 80 12.62 -14.58 6.61
C LEU A 80 11.40 -14.61 5.69
N LYS A 81 10.22 -14.26 6.20
CA LYS A 81 9.03 -14.09 5.36
C LYS A 81 9.33 -12.98 4.36
N GLN A 82 9.33 -13.31 3.08
CA GLN A 82 9.53 -12.35 2.00
C GLN A 82 8.19 -11.77 1.60
N TYR A 83 8.15 -10.47 1.34
CA TYR A 83 7.01 -9.87 0.65
C TYR A 83 6.94 -10.41 -0.77
N ILE A 84 5.73 -10.77 -1.19
CA ILE A 84 5.45 -11.12 -2.57
C ILE A 84 5.68 -9.84 -3.39
N GLN A 85 6.72 -9.85 -4.23
CA GLN A 85 7.07 -8.71 -5.08
C GLN A 85 6.24 -8.65 -6.36
N THR A 86 5.73 -9.81 -6.79
CA THR A 86 4.92 -9.95 -7.99
C THR A 86 3.50 -10.36 -7.62
N PRO A 87 2.48 -9.53 -7.90
CA PRO A 87 1.11 -9.88 -7.56
C PRO A 87 0.70 -11.15 -8.31
N SER A 88 0.00 -12.06 -7.64
CA SER A 88 -0.64 -13.19 -8.31
C SER A 88 -1.89 -12.68 -9.04
N ILE A 89 -1.93 -12.85 -10.36
CA ILE A 89 -3.07 -12.44 -11.18
C ILE A 89 -4.19 -13.49 -11.03
N THR A 90 -5.18 -13.18 -10.20
CA THR A 90 -6.34 -14.05 -9.96
C THR A 90 -7.39 -13.90 -11.06
N LEU A 91 -8.35 -14.84 -11.13
CA LEU A 91 -9.50 -14.73 -12.04
C LEU A 91 -10.33 -13.46 -11.80
N ASP A 92 -10.45 -13.02 -10.54
CA ASP A 92 -11.12 -11.76 -10.19
C ASP A 92 -10.41 -10.56 -10.81
N ILE A 93 -9.07 -10.51 -10.75
CA ILE A 93 -8.25 -9.46 -11.38
C ILE A 93 -8.41 -9.51 -12.90
N TRP A 94 -8.37 -10.69 -13.52
CA TRP A 94 -8.64 -10.85 -14.96
C TRP A 94 -10.02 -10.34 -15.35
N THR A 95 -11.05 -10.66 -14.56
CA THR A 95 -12.44 -10.25 -14.81
C THR A 95 -12.58 -8.73 -14.73
N LYS A 96 -11.99 -8.12 -13.70
CA LYS A 96 -11.96 -6.66 -13.54
C LYS A 96 -11.20 -5.98 -14.68
N GLY A 97 -10.05 -6.52 -15.07
CA GLY A 97 -9.27 -6.03 -16.20
C GLY A 97 -10.04 -6.11 -17.52
N TYR A 98 -10.76 -7.21 -17.76
CA TYR A 98 -11.61 -7.38 -18.93
C TYR A 98 -12.79 -6.40 -18.97
N GLN A 99 -13.48 -6.21 -17.84
CA GLN A 99 -14.55 -5.23 -17.71
C GLN A 99 -14.03 -3.81 -17.95
N TRP A 100 -12.86 -3.47 -17.39
CA TRP A 100 -12.20 -2.20 -17.63
C TRP A 100 -11.82 -2.01 -19.10
N ALA A 101 -11.27 -3.04 -19.76
CA ALA A 101 -10.91 -2.98 -21.18
C ALA A 101 -12.12 -2.83 -22.11
N LYS A 102 -13.31 -3.26 -21.65
CA LYS A 102 -14.59 -3.05 -22.35
C LYS A 102 -15.23 -1.69 -22.07
N SER A 103 -14.75 -0.95 -21.07
CA SER A 103 -15.28 0.37 -20.76
C SER A 103 -14.80 1.41 -21.76
N ASP A 104 -15.61 2.44 -22.01
CA ASP A 104 -15.26 3.55 -22.92
C ASP A 104 -14.30 4.58 -22.28
N LYS A 105 -13.42 4.13 -21.36
CA LYS A 105 -12.48 5.00 -20.67
C LYS A 105 -11.41 5.53 -21.63
N SER A 106 -11.21 6.84 -21.62
CA SER A 106 -10.22 7.51 -22.45
C SER A 106 -8.82 7.41 -21.84
N VAL A 107 -8.02 6.45 -22.33
CA VAL A 107 -6.60 6.32 -21.99
C VAL A 107 -5.75 7.05 -23.03
N ILE A 108 -4.81 7.89 -22.58
CA ILE A 108 -3.85 8.56 -23.45
C ILE A 108 -2.53 7.80 -23.41
N SER A 109 -1.96 7.48 -24.57
CA SER A 109 -0.67 6.80 -24.69
C SER A 109 0.34 7.66 -25.46
N MET A 110 1.56 7.79 -24.94
CA MET A 110 2.69 8.45 -25.59
C MET A 110 3.84 7.45 -25.78
N ASN A 111 4.28 7.29 -27.03
CA ASN A 111 5.36 6.36 -27.37
C ASN A 111 6.69 7.12 -27.52
N HIS A 112 7.70 6.70 -26.76
CA HIS A 112 9.06 7.26 -26.77
C HIS A 112 10.09 6.28 -27.33
N GLY A 113 9.67 5.34 -28.20
CA GLY A 113 10.51 4.32 -28.80
C GLY A 113 10.74 3.13 -27.86
N TYR A 114 11.49 3.33 -26.78
CA TYR A 114 11.83 2.27 -25.81
C TYR A 114 10.82 2.13 -24.67
N THR A 115 10.03 3.16 -24.42
CA THR A 115 9.00 3.15 -23.37
C THR A 115 7.70 3.72 -23.92
N VAL A 116 6.59 3.16 -23.44
CA VAL A 116 5.26 3.72 -23.65
C VAL A 116 4.75 4.23 -22.31
N GLU A 117 4.28 5.46 -22.31
CA GLU A 117 3.68 6.11 -21.15
C GLU A 117 2.17 6.13 -21.34
N TYR A 118 1.44 5.66 -20.33
CA TYR A 118 -0.02 5.63 -20.32
C TYR A 118 -0.55 6.51 -19.20
N TYR A 119 -1.59 7.28 -19.53
CA TYR A 119 -2.34 8.10 -18.60
C TYR A 119 -3.78 7.59 -18.58
N ALA A 120 -4.20 7.04 -17.45
CA ALA A 120 -5.53 6.45 -17.26
C ALA A 120 -6.32 7.23 -16.20
N PRO A 121 -7.62 7.51 -16.44
CA PRO A 121 -8.43 8.18 -15.45
C PRO A 121 -8.73 7.22 -14.29
N ALA A 122 -8.55 7.71 -13.06
CA ALA A 122 -8.83 6.95 -11.86
C ALA A 122 -10.34 6.79 -11.59
N ASP A 123 -11.15 7.72 -12.13
CA ASP A 123 -12.60 7.76 -11.99
C ASP A 123 -13.29 7.67 -13.38
N ASP A 124 -14.51 7.16 -13.42
CA ASP A 124 -15.30 6.96 -14.64
C ASP A 124 -15.74 8.31 -15.25
N GLU A 125 -15.95 9.32 -14.42
CA GLU A 125 -16.39 10.66 -14.85
C GLU A 125 -15.23 11.57 -15.28
N PHE A 126 -13.98 11.20 -14.97
CA PHE A 126 -12.82 12.04 -15.22
C PHE A 126 -12.29 11.87 -16.65
N LYS A 127 -12.23 12.96 -17.41
CA LYS A 127 -11.59 12.99 -18.73
C LYS A 127 -10.25 13.72 -18.65
N ILE A 128 -9.18 13.06 -19.08
CA ILE A 128 -7.82 13.59 -19.05
C ILE A 128 -7.66 14.67 -20.12
N SER A 129 -7.15 15.84 -19.75
CA SER A 129 -6.76 16.90 -20.68
C SER A 129 -5.24 17.00 -20.84
N ASN A 130 -4.76 17.64 -21.91
CA ASN A 130 -3.32 17.87 -22.11
C ASN A 130 -2.67 18.68 -20.97
N ASN A 131 -3.42 19.60 -20.36
CA ASN A 131 -2.95 20.38 -19.23
C ASN A 131 -2.70 19.50 -17.97
N ASP A 132 -3.48 18.42 -17.81
CA ASP A 132 -3.27 17.46 -16.73
C ASP A 132 -1.96 16.69 -16.95
N ILE A 133 -1.64 16.35 -18.19
CA ILE A 133 -0.38 15.67 -18.57
C ILE A 133 0.83 16.58 -18.27
N ASP A 134 0.77 17.85 -18.64
CA ASP A 134 1.84 18.82 -18.36
C ASP A 134 2.02 19.03 -16.84
N THR A 135 0.92 19.07 -16.09
CA THR A 135 0.94 19.15 -14.63
C THR A 135 1.58 17.90 -14.00
N ILE A 136 1.31 16.71 -14.56
CA ILE A 136 1.92 15.45 -14.13
C ILE A 136 3.43 15.47 -14.41
N ASN A 137 3.84 15.89 -15.59
CA ASN A 137 5.26 15.87 -15.99
C ASN A 137 6.10 16.91 -15.22
N THR A 138 5.55 18.07 -14.89
CA THR A 138 6.30 19.15 -14.25
C THR A 138 6.52 18.97 -12.74
N MET A 139 5.76 18.09 -12.07
CA MET A 139 5.84 17.87 -10.61
C MET A 139 5.73 19.14 -9.76
N LYS A 140 5.01 20.15 -10.25
CA LYS A 140 4.78 21.40 -9.53
C LYS A 140 3.33 21.49 -9.06
N TRP A 141 3.16 21.76 -7.78
CA TRP A 141 1.88 22.13 -7.18
C TRP A 141 2.11 23.22 -6.15
N ASN A 142 1.16 24.15 -6.08
CA ASN A 142 1.18 25.26 -5.14
C ASN A 142 0.19 25.05 -3.98
N THR A 143 -0.67 24.04 -4.09
CA THR A 143 -1.70 23.73 -3.08
C THR A 143 -1.85 22.22 -2.91
N PHE A 144 -2.35 21.80 -1.74
CA PHE A 144 -2.66 20.40 -1.47
C PHE A 144 -3.76 19.86 -2.39
N ASP A 145 -4.75 20.68 -2.76
CA ASP A 145 -5.81 20.27 -3.69
C ASP A 145 -5.28 19.97 -5.10
N GLN A 146 -4.28 20.72 -5.57
CA GLN A 146 -3.59 20.43 -6.83
C GLN A 146 -2.83 19.11 -6.77
N TYR A 147 -2.12 18.87 -5.66
CA TYR A 147 -1.46 17.58 -5.41
C TYR A 147 -2.48 16.43 -5.38
N ARG A 148 -3.58 16.57 -4.63
CA ARG A 148 -4.62 15.56 -4.50
C ARG A 148 -5.25 15.23 -5.86
N LYS A 149 -5.66 16.24 -6.63
CA LYS A 149 -6.22 16.04 -7.98
C LYS A 149 -5.26 15.26 -8.86
N ARG A 150 -3.98 15.59 -8.86
CA ARG A 150 -2.96 14.86 -9.62
C ARG A 150 -2.79 13.42 -9.13
N ALA A 151 -2.56 13.23 -7.84
CA ALA A 151 -2.19 11.94 -7.25
C ALA A 151 -3.32 10.90 -7.35
N PHE A 152 -4.58 11.37 -7.37
CA PHE A 152 -5.74 10.50 -7.26
C PHE A 152 -6.68 10.51 -8.47
N ASN A 153 -6.58 11.46 -9.43
CA ASN A 153 -7.47 11.47 -10.60
C ASN A 153 -6.85 10.83 -11.84
N VAL A 154 -5.52 10.79 -11.95
CA VAL A 154 -4.82 10.23 -13.12
C VAL A 154 -3.75 9.25 -12.67
N TRP A 155 -3.83 8.03 -13.17
CA TRP A 155 -2.79 7.03 -13.01
C TRP A 155 -1.80 7.14 -14.15
N TYR A 156 -0.52 7.29 -13.79
CA TYR A 156 0.60 7.32 -14.72
C TYR A 156 1.33 5.98 -14.69
N ILE A 157 1.45 5.35 -15.86
CA ILE A 157 2.05 4.03 -16.01
C ILE A 157 3.12 4.12 -17.09
N LYS A 158 4.36 3.78 -16.75
CA LYS A 158 5.47 3.71 -17.70
C LYS A 158 5.87 2.26 -17.92
N MET A 159 5.76 1.79 -19.15
CA MET A 159 6.11 0.41 -19.53
C MET A 159 7.25 0.42 -20.54
N GLN A 160 8.10 -0.60 -20.49
CA GLN A 160 9.01 -0.87 -21.61
C GLN A 160 8.19 -1.25 -22.85
N ASN A 161 8.58 -0.71 -23.99
CA ASN A 161 8.02 -1.05 -25.30
C ASN A 161 8.60 -2.38 -25.79
N ASP A 162 8.40 -3.44 -25.00
CA ASP A 162 8.77 -4.81 -25.34
C ASP A 162 7.50 -5.55 -25.79
N PRO A 163 7.43 -5.96 -27.08
CA PRO A 163 6.26 -6.66 -27.63
C PRO A 163 6.02 -8.04 -27.02
N THR A 164 6.91 -8.55 -26.16
CA THR A 164 6.75 -9.83 -25.44
C THR A 164 6.26 -9.67 -24.00
N ASN A 165 6.13 -8.44 -23.49
CA ASN A 165 5.75 -8.22 -22.09
C ASN A 165 4.36 -8.76 -21.72
N TRP A 166 3.43 -8.82 -22.67
CA TRP A 166 2.10 -9.39 -22.44
C TRP A 166 2.13 -10.92 -22.25
N MET A 167 3.20 -11.61 -22.69
CA MET A 167 3.36 -13.06 -22.57
C MET A 167 3.99 -13.50 -21.24
N LYS A 168 4.47 -12.55 -20.43
CA LYS A 168 5.11 -12.83 -19.13
C LYS A 168 4.12 -12.81 -17.96
N GLY A 169 2.82 -12.71 -18.26
CA GLY A 169 1.70 -12.81 -17.32
C GLY A 169 1.10 -14.20 -17.28
#